data_AF-A0A3D3XYI5-F1
#
_entry.id   AF-A0A3D3XYI5-F1
#
_cell.length_a   1.000
_cell.length_b   1.000
_cell.length_c   1.000
_cell.angle_alpha   90.00
_cell.angle_beta   90.00
_cell.angle_gamma   90.00
#
_symmetry.space_group_name_H-M   'P 1'
#
loop_
_entity.id
_entity.type
_entity.pdbx_description
1 polymer ?
#
loop_
_entity_poly.entity_id
_entity_poly.type
_entity_poly.pdbx_seq_one_letter_code
_entity_poly.pdbx_strand_id
1 'polypeptide(L)'
;MTKDGATLVISIQNEREWSDLVTKVLNKPELASDPEYIDNSARMQHREQVDAIVQKVFAALGRKELERQLSDARIAFGAVNGLDELSKHPQLRRIRVASETGKIDMPAHPDASRVVRGDTRIPALGEHSDAIRVEFAGK
;
A
#
# COMPACT_ATOMS: atom_id res chain seq x y z
N MET A 1 13.91 -0.32 -6.66
CA MET A 1 14.44 -0.17 -5.28
C MET A 1 15.14 1.17 -5.19
N THR A 2 15.02 1.86 -4.07
CA THR A 2 15.64 3.16 -3.81
C THR A 2 17.01 2.99 -3.15
N LYS A 3 17.77 4.08 -3.04
CA LYS A 3 19.09 4.13 -2.40
C LYS A 3 19.09 3.61 -0.95
N ASP A 4 18.00 3.84 -0.23
CA ASP A 4 17.78 3.42 1.16
C ASP A 4 17.13 2.03 1.29
N GLY A 5 17.03 1.27 0.19
CA GLY A 5 16.55 -0.11 0.20
C GLY A 5 15.03 -0.26 0.18
N ALA A 6 14.27 0.84 0.10
CA ALA A 6 12.82 0.77 -0.04
C ALA A 6 12.42 0.35 -1.46
N THR A 7 11.29 -0.36 -1.56
CA THR A 7 10.71 -0.71 -2.87
C THR A 7 9.45 0.10 -3.08
N LEU A 8 9.48 0.96 -4.10
CA LEU A 8 8.29 1.63 -4.60
C LEU A 8 7.83 0.94 -5.88
N VAL A 9 6.53 0.73 -5.98
CA VAL A 9 5.85 0.30 -7.21
C VAL A 9 5.19 1.52 -7.84
N ILE A 10 5.26 1.60 -9.17
CA ILE A 10 4.60 2.65 -9.96
C ILE A 10 3.64 1.99 -10.95
N SER A 11 2.57 2.70 -11.29
CA SER A 11 1.63 2.30 -12.33
C SER A 11 1.55 3.42 -13.35
N ILE A 12 1.92 3.12 -14.59
CA ILE A 12 1.80 4.03 -15.74
C ILE A 12 0.73 3.47 -16.66
N GLN A 13 -0.39 4.17 -16.78
CA GLN A 13 -1.57 3.69 -17.50
C GLN A 13 -1.71 4.29 -18.90
N ASN A 14 -1.11 5.45 -19.16
CA ASN A 14 -1.25 6.17 -20.43
C ASN A 14 0.01 6.96 -20.80
N GLU A 15 0.05 7.45 -22.04
CA GLU A 15 1.21 8.13 -22.64
C GLU A 15 1.52 9.48 -21.98
N ARG A 16 0.50 10.14 -21.41
CA ARG A 16 0.68 11.38 -20.65
C ARG A 16 1.42 11.10 -19.34
N GLU A 17 1.05 10.06 -18.60
CA GLU A 17 1.78 9.63 -17.40
C GLU A 17 3.20 9.16 -17.73
N TRP A 18 3.39 8.48 -18.86
CA TRP A 18 4.72 8.14 -19.35
C TRP A 18 5.57 9.39 -19.61
N SER A 19 5.04 10.36 -20.35
CA SER A 19 5.70 11.64 -20.64
C SER A 19 6.05 12.40 -19.36
N ASP A 20 5.12 12.45 -18.40
CA ASP A 20 5.35 13.06 -17.08
C ASP A 20 6.45 12.35 -16.30
N LEU A 21 6.45 11.01 -16.27
CA LEU A 21 7.49 10.22 -15.60
C LEU A 21 8.87 10.49 -16.20
N VAL A 22 9.02 10.36 -17.51
CA VAL A 22 10.34 10.49 -18.16
C VAL A 22 10.87 11.92 -18.08
N THR A 23 9.99 12.92 -18.17
CA THR A 23 10.39 14.33 -18.13
C THR A 23 10.67 14.81 -16.72
N LYS A 24 9.78 14.52 -15.75
CA LYS A 24 9.82 15.14 -14.41
C LYS A 24 10.56 14.31 -13.37
N VAL A 25 10.68 12.99 -13.57
CA VAL A 25 11.30 12.09 -12.58
C VAL A 25 12.58 11.49 -13.15
N LEU A 26 12.55 10.96 -14.38
CA LEU A 26 13.74 10.34 -14.95
C LEU A 26 14.74 11.35 -15.53
N ASN A 27 14.32 12.60 -15.77
CA ASN A 27 15.10 13.63 -16.46
C ASN A 27 15.60 13.16 -17.85
N LYS A 28 14.73 12.45 -18.56
CA LYS A 28 14.94 11.87 -19.89
C LYS A 28 13.78 12.19 -20.84
N PRO A 29 13.51 13.48 -21.12
CA PRO A 29 12.39 13.89 -21.97
C PRO A 29 12.44 13.26 -23.38
N GLU A 30 13.62 12.88 -23.86
CA GLU A 30 13.81 12.20 -25.14
C GLU A 30 12.99 10.90 -25.27
N LEU A 31 12.77 10.19 -24.15
CA LEU A 31 12.03 8.91 -24.14
C LEU A 31 10.52 9.07 -24.34
N ALA A 32 9.99 10.30 -24.25
CA ALA A 32 8.57 10.55 -24.48
C ALA A 32 8.19 10.45 -25.96
N SER A 33 9.15 10.67 -26.87
CA SER A 33 8.93 10.65 -28.33
C SER A 33 9.71 9.55 -29.05
N ASP A 34 10.43 8.73 -28.29
CA ASP A 34 11.21 7.62 -28.83
C ASP A 34 10.27 6.50 -29.33
N PRO A 35 10.37 6.08 -30.61
CA PRO A 35 9.55 5.01 -31.16
C PRO A 35 9.57 3.69 -30.37
N GLU A 36 10.67 3.40 -29.65
CA GLU A 36 10.79 2.19 -28.83
C GLU A 36 9.98 2.27 -27.52
N TYR A 37 9.57 3.47 -27.10
CA TYR A 37 8.89 3.71 -25.81
C TYR A 37 7.63 4.56 -25.90
N ILE A 38 7.22 4.96 -27.11
CA ILE A 38 6.15 5.95 -27.34
C ILE A 38 4.79 5.51 -26.81
N ASP A 39 4.44 4.23 -26.96
CA ASP A 39 3.19 3.65 -26.49
C ASP A 39 3.40 2.46 -25.56
N ASN A 40 2.31 2.00 -24.93
CA ASN A 40 2.41 0.90 -23.99
C ASN A 40 2.87 -0.41 -24.62
N SER A 41 2.51 -0.68 -25.89
CA SER A 41 2.91 -1.89 -26.59
C SER A 41 4.42 -1.91 -26.81
N ALA A 42 4.99 -0.80 -27.28
CA ALA A 42 6.42 -0.61 -27.46
C ALA A 42 7.15 -0.78 -26.11
N ARG A 43 6.67 -0.12 -25.04
CA ARG A 43 7.25 -0.29 -23.69
C ARG A 43 7.18 -1.72 -23.16
N MET A 44 6.17 -2.50 -23.51
CA MET A 44 6.08 -3.91 -23.13
C MET A 44 7.05 -4.80 -23.91
N GLN A 45 7.29 -4.50 -25.20
CA GLN A 45 8.30 -5.21 -25.99
C GLN A 45 9.72 -4.92 -25.48
N HIS A 46 9.96 -3.71 -24.99
CA HIS A 46 11.24 -3.26 -24.44
C HIS A 46 11.26 -3.25 -22.91
N ARG A 47 10.47 -4.12 -22.26
CA ARG A 47 10.21 -4.06 -20.81
C ARG A 47 11.47 -4.05 -19.96
N GLU A 48 12.42 -4.93 -20.23
CA GLU A 48 13.67 -5.02 -19.46
C GLU A 48 14.51 -3.74 -19.57
N GLN A 49 14.54 -3.11 -20.75
CA GLN A 49 15.25 -1.86 -20.98
C GLN A 49 14.58 -0.70 -20.23
N VAL A 50 13.24 -0.61 -20.31
CA VAL A 50 12.46 0.37 -19.55
C VAL A 50 12.69 0.21 -18.04
N ASP A 51 12.61 -1.02 -17.53
CA ASP A 51 12.85 -1.30 -16.12
C ASP A 51 14.27 -0.93 -15.69
N ALA A 52 15.28 -1.20 -16.53
CA ALA A 52 16.66 -0.81 -16.24
C ALA A 52 16.84 0.72 -16.19
N ILE A 53 16.21 1.46 -17.12
CA ILE A 53 16.23 2.94 -17.12
C ILE A 53 15.62 3.47 -15.83
N VAL A 54 14.42 2.99 -15.47
CA VAL A 54 13.71 3.43 -14.26
C VAL A 54 14.51 3.05 -13.00
N GLN A 55 15.01 1.82 -12.90
CA GLN A 55 15.80 1.37 -11.76
C GLN A 55 17.07 2.19 -11.57
N LYS A 56 17.77 2.55 -12.65
CA LYS A 56 19.00 3.36 -12.58
C LYS A 56 18.74 4.72 -11.89
N VAL A 57 17.63 5.38 -12.22
CA VAL A 57 17.26 6.64 -11.59
C VAL A 57 16.78 6.42 -10.15
N PHE A 58 15.91 5.44 -9.94
CA PHE A 58 15.31 5.19 -8.62
C PHE A 58 16.37 4.79 -7.59
N ALA A 59 17.39 4.01 -7.99
CA ALA A 59 18.48 3.59 -7.12
C ALA A 59 19.38 4.75 -6.66
N ALA A 60 19.37 5.89 -7.37
CA ALA A 60 20.12 7.08 -6.98
C ALA A 60 19.39 7.94 -5.93
N LEU A 61 18.07 7.78 -5.79
CA LEU A 61 17.21 8.59 -4.93
C LEU A 61 16.82 7.83 -3.66
N GLY A 62 16.68 8.54 -2.54
CA GLY A 62 16.07 7.98 -1.32
C GLY A 62 14.55 7.96 -1.42
N ARG A 63 13.88 7.13 -0.61
CA ARG A 63 12.42 6.93 -0.63
C ARG A 63 11.64 8.25 -0.61
N LYS A 64 11.87 9.10 0.39
CA LYS A 64 11.11 10.36 0.56
C LYS A 64 11.21 11.30 -0.63
N GLU A 65 12.41 11.40 -1.21
CA GLU A 65 12.64 12.28 -2.36
C GLU A 65 11.96 11.71 -3.61
N LEU A 66 12.01 10.41 -3.81
CA LEU A 66 11.34 9.76 -4.92
C LEU A 66 9.80 9.83 -4.79
N GLU A 67 9.25 9.60 -3.59
CA GLU A 67 7.81 9.77 -3.32
C GLU A 67 7.35 11.20 -3.61
N ARG A 68 8.16 12.21 -3.25
CA ARG A 68 7.89 13.62 -3.57
C ARG A 68 7.89 13.86 -5.07
N GLN A 69 8.92 13.43 -5.80
CA GLN A 69 9.01 13.62 -7.26
C GLN A 69 7.86 12.92 -8.00
N LEU A 70 7.51 11.69 -7.61
CA LEU A 70 6.39 10.95 -8.20
C LEU A 70 5.05 11.64 -7.92
N SER A 71 4.86 12.16 -6.69
CA SER A 71 3.67 12.93 -6.32
C SER A 71 3.57 14.24 -7.12
N ASP A 72 4.66 14.99 -7.24
CA ASP A 72 4.72 16.25 -8.01
C ASP A 72 4.46 16.00 -9.51
N ALA A 73 4.93 14.86 -10.02
CA ALA A 73 4.66 14.40 -11.37
C ALA A 73 3.26 13.79 -11.55
N ARG A 74 2.45 13.67 -10.49
CA ARG A 74 1.13 13.04 -10.46
C ARG A 74 1.14 11.58 -10.95
N ILE A 75 2.24 10.88 -10.69
CA ILE A 75 2.37 9.45 -11.01
C ILE A 75 1.79 8.63 -9.86
N ALA A 76 0.98 7.63 -10.18
CA ALA A 76 0.48 6.70 -9.18
C ALA A 76 1.62 5.79 -8.69
N PHE A 77 1.87 5.79 -7.38
CA PHE A 77 2.88 4.96 -6.75
C PHE A 77 2.41 4.39 -5.41
N GLY A 78 3.06 3.31 -4.98
CA GLY A 78 2.85 2.71 -3.67
C GLY A 78 4.17 2.19 -3.10
N ALA A 79 4.34 2.29 -1.79
CA ALA A 79 5.48 1.69 -1.12
C ALA A 79 5.16 0.25 -0.70
N VAL A 80 6.10 -0.67 -0.97
CA VAL A 80 6.04 -2.04 -0.47
C VAL A 80 6.55 -2.02 0.97
N ASN A 81 5.61 -1.96 1.91
CA ASN A 81 5.91 -1.84 3.34
C ASN A 81 6.10 -3.21 3.99
N GLY A 82 7.10 -3.32 4.87
CA GLY A 82 7.22 -4.46 5.81
C GLY A 82 6.21 -4.41 6.95
N LEU A 83 6.20 -5.42 7.84
CA LEU A 83 5.27 -5.47 8.98
C LEU A 83 5.42 -4.28 9.93
N ASP A 84 6.64 -3.85 10.23
CA ASP A 84 6.88 -2.70 11.11
C ASP A 84 6.40 -1.38 10.52
N GLU A 85 6.58 -1.20 9.21
CA GLU A 85 6.14 -0.02 8.48
C GLU A 85 4.62 -0.01 8.34
N LEU A 86 4.02 -1.15 8.00
CA LEU A 86 2.57 -1.33 7.98
C LEU A 86 1.97 -1.03 9.35
N SER A 87 2.61 -1.52 10.42
CA SER A 87 2.18 -1.29 11.79
C SER A 87 2.16 0.20 12.17
N LYS A 88 3.05 1.01 11.60
CA LYS A 88 3.12 2.47 11.83
C LYS A 88 2.36 3.28 10.76
N HIS A 89 1.73 2.62 9.80
CA HIS A 89 1.12 3.29 8.67
C HIS A 89 -0.07 4.16 9.11
N PRO A 90 -0.17 5.42 8.67
CA PRO A 90 -1.20 6.36 9.14
C PRO A 90 -2.63 5.90 8.82
N GLN A 91 -2.80 5.10 7.76
CA GLN A 91 -4.12 4.53 7.41
C GLN A 91 -4.46 3.26 8.20
N LEU A 92 -3.51 2.63 8.91
CA LEU A 92 -3.79 1.47 9.75
C LEU A 92 -4.41 1.92 11.08
N ARG A 93 -5.72 2.09 11.06
CA ARG A 93 -6.50 2.42 12.25
C ARG A 93 -6.60 1.19 13.17
N ARG A 94 -6.49 1.42 14.48
CA ARG A 94 -6.62 0.37 15.49
C ARG A 94 -7.76 0.65 16.45
N ILE A 95 -8.33 -0.41 17.00
CA ILE A 95 -9.27 -0.37 18.12
C ILE A 95 -8.67 -1.11 19.30
N ARG A 96 -9.06 -0.67 20.51
CA ARG A 96 -8.67 -1.32 21.76
C ARG A 96 -9.81 -2.19 22.25
N VAL A 97 -9.50 -3.45 22.50
CA VAL A 97 -10.45 -4.50 22.86
C VAL A 97 -10.00 -5.10 24.19
N ALA A 98 -10.94 -5.35 25.09
CA ALA A 98 -10.65 -6.04 26.34
C ALA A 98 -10.63 -7.56 26.11
N SER A 99 -9.68 -8.27 26.71
CA SER A 99 -9.61 -9.73 26.75
C SER A 99 -9.39 -10.20 28.18
N GLU A 100 -9.43 -11.50 28.40
CA GLU A 100 -9.08 -12.15 29.67
C GLU A 100 -7.66 -11.80 30.13
N THR A 101 -6.73 -11.59 29.20
CA THR A 101 -5.32 -11.25 29.47
C THR A 101 -5.04 -9.74 29.53
N GLY A 102 -6.06 -8.89 29.41
CA GLY A 102 -5.95 -7.44 29.47
C GLY A 102 -6.43 -6.73 28.20
N LYS A 103 -6.04 -5.47 28.01
CA LYS A 103 -6.44 -4.70 26.82
C LYS A 103 -5.44 -4.93 25.70
N ILE A 104 -5.93 -5.27 24.51
CA ILE A 104 -5.13 -5.46 23.31
C ILE A 104 -5.54 -4.48 22.20
N ASP A 105 -4.57 -4.07 21.39
CA ASP A 105 -4.82 -3.24 20.22
C ASP A 105 -4.85 -4.12 18.97
N MET A 106 -5.91 -4.00 18.17
CA MET A 106 -6.08 -4.78 16.94
C MET A 106 -6.48 -3.89 15.76
N PRO A 107 -6.22 -4.32 14.51
CA PRO A 107 -6.69 -3.60 13.33
C PRO A 107 -8.20 -3.37 13.39
N ALA A 108 -8.60 -2.12 13.15
CA ALA A 108 -9.99 -1.78 13.07
C ALA A 108 -10.62 -2.41 11.82
N HIS A 109 -11.95 -2.54 11.82
CA HIS A 109 -12.68 -2.94 10.63
C HIS A 109 -12.41 -1.95 9.46
N PRO A 110 -12.25 -2.44 8.21
CA PRO A 110 -11.92 -1.59 7.06
C PRO A 110 -13.03 -0.60 6.72
N ASP A 111 -14.30 -0.99 6.89
CA ASP A 111 -15.43 -0.05 6.84
C ASP A 111 -15.41 0.84 8.11
N ALA A 112 -15.06 2.11 7.92
CA ALA A 112 -14.99 3.10 8.98
C ALA A 112 -16.37 3.50 9.54
N SER A 113 -17.45 3.28 8.79
CA SER A 113 -18.82 3.54 9.23
C SER A 113 -19.35 2.44 10.16
N ARG A 114 -18.70 1.27 10.17
CA ARG A 114 -19.05 0.16 11.04
C ARG A 114 -18.64 0.48 12.48
N VAL A 115 -19.56 1.11 13.20
CA VAL A 115 -19.47 1.24 14.65
C VAL A 115 -19.67 -0.15 15.24
N VAL A 116 -18.68 -0.67 15.95
CA VAL A 116 -18.89 -1.87 16.77
C VAL A 116 -19.84 -1.45 17.89
N ARG A 117 -21.12 -1.82 17.76
CA ARG A 117 -22.15 -1.60 18.78
C ARG A 117 -22.10 -2.76 19.76
N GLY A 118 -21.89 -2.49 21.04
CA GLY A 118 -21.84 -3.50 22.11
C GLY A 118 -20.51 -3.54 22.86
N ASP A 119 -20.39 -4.48 23.79
CA ASP A 119 -19.15 -4.71 24.54
C ASP A 119 -18.09 -5.29 23.58
N THR A 120 -17.04 -4.51 23.31
CA THR A 120 -15.92 -4.90 22.44
C THR A 120 -14.97 -5.86 23.16
N ARG A 121 -15.48 -6.70 24.07
CA ARG A 121 -14.68 -7.62 24.86
C ARG A 121 -14.66 -8.99 24.22
N ILE A 122 -13.48 -9.58 24.14
CA ILE A 122 -13.31 -10.98 23.77
C ILE A 122 -13.78 -11.83 24.95
N PRO A 123 -14.76 -12.73 24.75
CA PRO A 123 -15.23 -13.60 25.82
C PRO A 123 -14.15 -14.60 26.23
N ALA A 124 -14.12 -14.96 27.50
CA ALA A 124 -13.28 -16.02 28.01
C ALA A 124 -13.76 -17.38 27.49
N LEU A 125 -12.89 -18.40 27.62
CA LEU A 125 -13.25 -19.76 27.22
C LEU A 125 -14.46 -20.26 28.04
N GLY A 126 -15.55 -20.58 27.35
CA GLY A 126 -16.77 -21.11 27.96
C GLY A 126 -17.69 -20.08 28.62
N GLU A 127 -17.38 -18.77 28.51
CA GLU A 127 -18.08 -17.72 29.24
C GLU A 127 -19.61 -17.71 29.02
N HIS A 128 -20.04 -17.99 27.79
CA HIS A 128 -21.46 -17.99 27.41
C HIS A 128 -22.06 -19.40 27.29
N SER A 129 -21.30 -20.46 27.62
CA SER A 129 -21.72 -21.85 27.34
C SER A 129 -23.02 -22.24 28.04
N ASP A 130 -23.17 -21.91 29.33
CA ASP A 130 -24.37 -22.30 30.08
C ASP A 130 -25.60 -21.47 29.66
N ALA A 131 -25.42 -20.17 29.40
CA ALA A 131 -26.50 -19.30 28.90
C ALA A 131 -27.05 -19.80 27.56
N ILE A 132 -26.16 -20.17 26.62
CA ILE A 132 -26.55 -20.73 25.31
C ILE A 132 -27.24 -22.09 25.49
N ARG A 133 -26.74 -22.97 26.36
CA ARG A 133 -27.40 -24.27 26.61
C ARG A 133 -28.84 -24.10 27.09
N VAL A 134 -29.09 -23.15 27.99
CA VAL A 134 -30.44 -22.84 28.47
C VAL A 134 -31.32 -22.29 27.36
N GLU A 135 -30.82 -21.38 26.53
CA GLU A 135 -31.57 -20.78 25.41
C GLU A 135 -32.12 -21.83 24.43
N PHE A 136 -31.34 -22.88 24.18
CA PHE A 136 -31.68 -23.92 23.19
C PHE A 136 -32.22 -25.23 23.79
N ALA A 137 -32.39 -25.33 25.11
CA ALA A 137 -32.84 -26.57 25.79
C ALA A 137 -34.30 -26.97 25.48
N GLY A 138 -35.11 -26.08 24.88
CA GLY A 138 -36.54 -26.28 24.62
C GLY A 138 -36.94 -26.34 23.14
N LYS A 139 -36.01 -26.60 22.22
CA LYS A 139 -36.30 -26.92 20.82
C LYS A 139 -36.23 -28.41 20.56
#